data_AF-A0A395YAR7-F1
#
_entry.id   AF-A0A395YAR7-F1
#
_cell.length_a   1.000
_cell.length_b   1.000
_cell.length_c   1.000
_cell.angle_alpha   90.00
_cell.angle_beta   90.00
_cell.angle_gamma   90.00
#
_symmetry.space_group_name_H-M   'P 1'
#
loop_
_entity.id
_entity.type
_entity.pdbx_description
1 polymer ?
#
loop_
_entity_poly.entity_id
_entity_poly.type
_entity_poly.pdbx_seq_one_letter_code
_entity_poly.pdbx_strand_id
1 'polypeptide(L)'
;MHKEIISIIGAGGKTTLIHRLADEYRKQNNKVLICTTTHMFREPETDISCNAEQIIAKMEQQGSCMAGKLDGENSDKITTLSEDVLRRAMDHADVTLIEADGSKHLPVKYPGAHEPVIYPYSTKIILVMGLWTLGEPIKKTVFRYEELIKRFGWREEDGLTFEMLNVIIRDGYMKKLLTEENSIEMQILFTEKVNGELHYIGYEEAGEKYGL
;
A
#
# COMPACT_ATOMS: atom_id res chain seq x y z
N MET A 1 9.61 16.25 17.02
CA MET A 1 8.89 16.24 15.74
C MET A 1 8.12 14.93 15.67
N HIS A 2 6.84 14.98 15.31
CA HIS A 2 6.02 13.78 15.15
C HIS A 2 6.40 13.16 13.80
N LYS A 3 7.01 11.98 13.80
CA LYS A 3 7.36 11.25 12.58
C LYS A 3 6.15 10.45 12.14
N GLU A 4 5.68 10.66 10.92
CA GLU A 4 4.55 9.91 10.38
C GLU A 4 5.06 8.69 9.61
N ILE A 5 4.56 7.49 9.95
CA ILE A 5 4.95 6.24 9.31
C ILE A 5 3.70 5.59 8.73
N ILE A 6 3.55 5.68 7.42
CA ILE A 6 2.34 5.29 6.72
C ILE A 6 2.61 3.99 5.97
N SER A 7 1.90 2.92 6.34
CA SER A 7 1.89 1.68 5.56
C SER A 7 0.75 1.71 4.53
N ILE A 8 1.09 1.65 3.24
CA ILE A 8 0.12 1.59 2.14
C ILE A 8 -0.03 0.12 1.72
N ILE A 9 -1.24 -0.41 1.90
CA ILE A 9 -1.55 -1.83 1.69
C ILE A 9 -2.69 -2.03 0.68
N GLY A 10 -2.93 -3.27 0.27
CA GLY A 10 -4.00 -3.61 -0.66
C GLY A 10 -3.55 -3.63 -2.12
N ALA A 11 -4.35 -3.06 -3.02
CA ALA A 11 -4.23 -3.24 -4.46
C ALA A 11 -4.80 -2.05 -5.25
N GLY A 12 -4.46 -1.96 -6.54
CA GLY A 12 -5.13 -1.01 -7.43
C GLY A 12 -4.68 0.46 -7.33
N GLY A 13 -3.40 0.75 -7.08
CA GLY A 13 -2.88 2.12 -7.15
C GLY A 13 -1.98 2.57 -6.00
N LYS A 14 -1.40 1.63 -5.23
CA LYS A 14 -0.52 1.93 -4.09
C LYS A 14 0.69 2.78 -4.48
N THR A 15 1.47 2.32 -5.46
CA THR A 15 2.66 3.02 -5.94
C THR A 15 2.31 4.43 -6.40
N THR A 16 1.27 4.58 -7.24
CA THR A 16 0.78 5.90 -7.67
C THR A 16 0.37 6.80 -6.50
N LEU A 17 -0.27 6.24 -5.46
CA LEU A 17 -0.64 6.99 -4.26
C LEU A 17 0.61 7.43 -3.49
N ILE A 18 1.60 6.56 -3.35
CA ILE A 18 2.88 6.87 -2.70
C ILE A 18 3.55 8.07 -3.36
N HIS A 19 3.59 8.14 -4.70
CA HIS A 19 4.15 9.30 -5.39
C HIS A 19 3.35 10.58 -5.13
N ARG A 20 2.02 10.50 -5.18
CA ARG A 20 1.15 11.66 -4.89
C ARG A 20 1.38 12.19 -3.47
N LEU A 21 1.39 11.29 -2.48
CA LEU A 21 1.66 11.65 -1.09
C LEU A 21 3.07 12.21 -0.91
N ALA A 22 4.09 11.59 -1.53
CA ALA A 22 5.45 12.08 -1.44
C ALA A 22 5.58 13.50 -1.99
N ASP A 23 4.95 13.79 -3.13
CA ASP A 23 4.93 15.15 -3.71
C ASP A 23 4.19 16.15 -2.82
N GLU A 24 3.06 15.76 -2.22
CA GLU A 24 2.30 16.59 -1.30
C GLU A 24 3.09 16.95 -0.04
N TYR A 25 3.71 15.96 0.61
CA TYR A 25 4.55 16.18 1.79
C TYR A 25 5.79 17.00 1.46
N ARG A 26 6.43 16.75 0.31
CA ARG A 26 7.57 17.57 -0.17
C ARG A 26 7.18 19.03 -0.38
N LYS A 27 6.00 19.31 -0.96
CA LYS A 27 5.48 20.69 -1.11
C LYS A 27 5.25 21.39 0.23
N GLN A 28 5.07 20.64 1.30
CA GLN A 28 4.98 21.12 2.67
C GLN A 28 6.36 21.23 3.37
N ASN A 29 7.45 21.02 2.63
CA ASN A 29 8.84 20.98 3.12
C ASN A 29 9.16 19.82 4.07
N ASN A 30 8.40 18.73 4.02
CA ASN A 30 8.75 17.50 4.73
C ASN A 30 9.75 16.66 3.94
N LYS A 31 10.66 16.01 4.66
CA LYS A 31 11.57 14.99 4.12
C LYS A 31 10.88 13.63 4.11
N VAL A 32 10.79 13.01 2.93
CA VAL A 32 10.03 11.78 2.70
C VAL A 32 10.93 10.59 2.38
N LEU A 33 10.87 9.54 3.19
CA LEU A 33 11.44 8.24 2.85
C LEU A 33 10.37 7.36 2.19
N ILE A 34 10.68 6.71 1.07
CA ILE A 34 9.82 5.71 0.43
C ILE A 34 10.54 4.36 0.46
N CYS A 35 9.91 3.33 1.00
CA CYS A 35 10.48 1.98 1.05
C CYS A 35 9.39 0.90 1.01
N THR A 36 9.77 -0.37 1.22
CA THR A 36 8.84 -1.51 1.22
C THR A 36 9.18 -2.51 2.33
N THR A 37 8.17 -3.21 2.86
CA THR A 37 8.37 -4.37 3.75
C THR A 37 8.49 -5.70 3.00
N THR A 38 8.12 -5.72 1.72
CA THR A 38 8.09 -6.95 0.91
C THR A 38 8.85 -6.72 -0.39
N HIS A 39 8.14 -6.32 -1.45
CA HIS A 39 8.68 -6.03 -2.76
C HIS A 39 7.95 -4.83 -3.34
N MET A 40 8.70 -3.94 -3.97
CA MET A 40 8.20 -2.79 -4.71
C MET A 40 8.95 -2.71 -6.04
N PHE A 41 8.30 -2.18 -7.08
CA PHE A 41 9.00 -1.91 -8.33
C PHE A 41 10.06 -0.84 -8.11
N ARG A 42 11.24 -1.08 -8.70
CA ARG A 42 12.36 -0.16 -8.69
C ARG A 42 12.15 0.91 -9.76
N GLU A 43 12.42 2.15 -9.40
CA GLU A 43 12.49 3.27 -10.32
C GLU A 43 13.96 3.63 -10.63
N PRO A 44 14.24 4.33 -11.75
CA PRO A 44 15.60 4.70 -12.11
C PRO A 44 16.36 5.45 -11.00
N GLU A 45 15.67 6.29 -10.23
CA GLU A 45 16.27 7.11 -9.17
C GLU A 45 16.33 6.42 -7.79
N THR A 46 15.81 5.20 -7.67
CA THR A 46 15.82 4.45 -6.40
C THR A 46 17.24 4.26 -5.87
N ASP A 47 17.45 4.62 -4.61
CA ASP A 47 18.68 4.32 -3.90
C ASP A 47 18.76 2.83 -3.54
N ILE A 48 19.74 2.16 -4.13
CA ILE A 48 20.02 0.74 -3.90
C ILE A 48 21.32 0.52 -3.13
N SER A 49 21.92 1.59 -2.58
CA SER A 49 23.21 1.54 -1.89
C SER A 49 23.15 0.71 -0.61
N CYS A 50 21.94 0.55 -0.04
CA CYS A 50 21.72 -0.01 1.29
C CYS A 50 22.56 0.71 2.36
N ASN A 51 22.86 2.00 2.16
CA ASN A 51 23.67 2.82 3.05
C ASN A 51 22.82 3.99 3.57
N ALA A 52 22.70 4.09 4.89
CA ALA A 52 21.83 5.09 5.51
C ALA A 52 22.27 6.52 5.17
N GLU A 53 23.58 6.79 5.18
CA GLU A 53 24.14 8.12 4.93
C GLU A 53 23.86 8.62 3.51
N GLN A 54 23.93 7.74 2.51
CA GLN A 54 23.57 8.06 1.12
C GLN A 54 22.07 8.33 0.97
N ILE A 55 21.23 7.52 1.62
CA ILE A 55 19.77 7.71 1.62
C ILE A 55 19.41 9.05 2.28
N ILE A 56 20.02 9.36 3.43
CA ILE A 56 19.83 10.62 4.15
C ILE A 56 20.25 11.80 3.28
N ALA A 57 21.46 11.76 2.71
CA ALA A 57 21.97 12.85 1.86
C ALA A 57 21.07 13.12 0.64
N LYS A 58 20.57 12.06 -0.02
CA LYS A 58 19.61 12.20 -1.12
C LYS A 58 18.30 12.83 -0.65
N MET A 59 17.77 12.37 0.48
CA MET A 59 16.53 12.90 1.05
C MET A 59 16.67 14.38 1.43
N GLU A 60 17.82 14.79 1.97
CA GLU A 60 18.11 16.19 2.29
C GLU A 60 18.26 17.05 1.03
N GLN A 61 18.89 16.52 -0.02
CA GLN A 61 19.09 17.25 -1.28
C GLN A 61 17.79 17.40 -2.09
N GLN A 62 16.96 16.35 -2.12
CA GLN A 62 15.82 16.25 -3.02
C GLN A 62 14.48 16.44 -2.30
N GLY A 63 14.43 16.36 -0.97
CA GLY A 63 13.19 16.35 -0.19
C GLY A 63 12.53 14.97 -0.11
N SER A 64 12.93 13.99 -0.93
CA SER A 64 12.54 12.59 -0.77
C SER A 64 13.60 11.62 -1.26
N CYS A 65 13.55 10.39 -0.79
CA CYS A 65 14.36 9.30 -1.31
C CYS A 65 13.55 8.00 -1.33
N MET A 66 13.43 7.36 -2.49
CA MET A 66 13.02 5.95 -2.56
C MET A 66 14.26 5.08 -2.33
N ALA A 67 14.18 4.14 -1.40
CA ALA A 67 15.31 3.28 -1.05
C ALA A 67 14.89 1.84 -0.77
N GLY A 68 15.74 0.91 -1.18
CA GLY A 68 15.53 -0.51 -0.94
C GLY A 68 16.71 -1.36 -1.37
N LYS A 69 16.71 -2.63 -0.98
CA LYS A 69 17.73 -3.59 -1.42
C LYS A 69 17.31 -4.20 -2.75
N LEU A 70 18.20 -4.28 -3.73
CA LEU A 70 17.90 -4.99 -4.97
C LEU A 70 17.46 -6.43 -4.68
N ASP A 71 16.36 -6.83 -5.32
CA ASP A 71 15.91 -8.21 -5.30
C ASP A 71 16.89 -9.09 -6.09
N GLY A 72 17.23 -10.25 -5.52
CA GLY A 72 18.22 -11.16 -6.09
C GLY A 72 17.73 -11.96 -7.30
N GLU A 73 16.42 -12.09 -7.46
CA GLU A 73 15.76 -12.82 -8.55
C GLU A 73 15.21 -11.88 -9.63
N ASN A 74 14.90 -10.62 -9.27
CA ASN A 74 14.34 -9.63 -10.19
C ASN A 74 14.92 -8.23 -9.97
N SER A 75 15.88 -7.83 -10.82
CA SER A 75 16.55 -6.52 -10.74
C SER A 75 15.64 -5.29 -10.90
N ASP A 76 14.40 -5.48 -11.37
CA ASP A 76 13.39 -4.42 -11.50
C ASP A 76 12.60 -4.22 -10.19
N LYS A 77 12.96 -4.95 -9.13
CA LYS A 77 12.35 -4.83 -7.82
C LYS A 77 13.37 -4.53 -6.74
N ILE A 78 12.88 -3.85 -5.72
CA ILE A 78 13.55 -3.72 -4.43
C ILE A 78 12.77 -4.47 -3.35
N THR A 79 13.51 -4.88 -2.33
CA THR A 79 13.05 -5.53 -1.11
C THR A 79 13.40 -4.65 0.10
N THR A 80 12.99 -5.09 1.29
CA THR A 80 13.24 -4.38 2.54
C THR A 80 14.73 -4.06 2.75
N LEU A 81 14.99 -2.86 3.27
CA LEU A 81 16.28 -2.51 3.84
C LEU A 81 16.54 -3.34 5.11
N SER A 82 17.80 -3.42 5.54
CA SER A 82 18.10 -3.92 6.88
C SER A 82 17.50 -2.99 7.94
N GLU A 83 17.13 -3.54 9.10
CA GLU A 83 16.50 -2.76 10.18
C GLU A 83 17.37 -1.57 10.62
N ASP A 84 18.69 -1.75 10.68
CA ASP A 84 19.63 -0.66 11.02
C ASP A 84 19.58 0.49 10.00
N VAL A 85 19.69 0.16 8.70
CA VAL A 85 19.67 1.18 7.63
C VAL A 85 18.32 1.88 7.58
N LEU A 86 17.23 1.11 7.68
CA LEU A 86 15.87 1.65 7.69
C LEU A 86 15.68 2.62 8.85
N ARG A 87 16.01 2.21 10.09
CA ARG A 87 15.85 3.05 11.28
C ARG A 87 16.63 4.36 11.17
N ARG A 88 17.89 4.28 10.75
CA ARG A 88 18.76 5.46 10.59
C ARG A 88 18.22 6.43 9.54
N ALA A 89 17.71 5.92 8.42
CA ALA A 89 17.07 6.74 7.38
C ALA A 89 15.75 7.35 7.87
N MET A 90 14.88 6.56 8.50
CA MET A 90 13.63 7.03 9.13
C MET A 90 13.91 8.09 10.19
N ASP A 91 15.08 8.04 10.84
CA ASP A 91 15.42 9.01 11.87
C ASP A 91 15.58 10.45 11.36
N HIS A 92 15.85 10.59 10.07
CA HIS A 92 16.05 11.86 9.37
C HIS A 92 14.87 12.25 8.46
N ALA A 93 13.90 11.35 8.31
CA ALA A 93 12.66 11.59 7.59
C ALA A 93 11.59 12.16 8.52
N ASP A 94 10.79 13.09 8.00
CA ASP A 94 9.59 13.59 8.67
C ASP A 94 8.42 12.63 8.41
N VAL A 95 8.38 12.05 7.21
CA VAL A 95 7.38 11.07 6.77
C VAL A 95 8.05 9.86 6.13
N THR A 96 7.60 8.66 6.48
CA THR A 96 7.99 7.40 5.82
C THR A 96 6.77 6.75 5.19
N LEU A 97 6.80 6.56 3.87
CA LEU A 97 5.79 5.86 3.09
C LEU A 97 6.26 4.45 2.77
N ILE A 98 5.52 3.45 3.21
CA ILE A 98 5.92 2.05 3.11
C ILE A 98 4.92 1.30 2.23
N GLU A 99 5.34 0.83 1.06
CA GLU A 99 4.52 -0.08 0.26
C GLU A 99 4.57 -1.48 0.85
N ALA A 100 3.40 -2.04 1.18
CA ALA A 100 3.25 -3.43 1.60
C ALA A 100 2.35 -4.21 0.64
N ASP A 101 2.51 -5.54 0.64
CA ASP A 101 1.58 -6.49 0.04
C ASP A 101 1.33 -6.30 -1.48
N GLY A 102 2.19 -6.88 -2.31
CA GLY A 102 1.99 -6.93 -3.77
C GLY A 102 0.70 -7.67 -4.19
N SER A 103 0.03 -7.19 -5.25
CA SER A 103 -1.26 -7.73 -5.75
C SER A 103 -1.21 -8.31 -7.17
N LYS A 104 -0.02 -8.48 -7.76
CA LYS A 104 0.17 -8.90 -9.17
C LYS A 104 -0.65 -8.08 -10.18
N HIS A 105 -0.72 -6.76 -10.00
CA HIS A 105 -1.47 -5.82 -10.84
C HIS A 105 -2.99 -5.98 -10.85
N LEU A 106 -3.56 -6.86 -10.03
CA LEU A 106 -5.00 -6.93 -9.84
C LEU A 106 -5.51 -5.74 -9.00
N PRO A 107 -6.74 -5.27 -9.25
CA PRO A 107 -7.34 -4.12 -8.58
C PRO A 107 -7.67 -4.38 -7.10
N VAL A 108 -8.00 -5.62 -6.77
CA VAL A 108 -8.38 -6.03 -5.41
C VAL A 108 -7.48 -7.18 -4.95
N LYS A 109 -7.28 -7.29 -3.65
CA LYS A 109 -6.50 -8.36 -3.03
C LYS A 109 -7.25 -8.91 -1.81
N TYR A 110 -7.29 -10.22 -1.70
CA TYR A 110 -7.60 -10.88 -0.44
C TYR A 110 -6.27 -11.27 0.24
N PRO A 111 -6.00 -10.78 1.47
CA PRO A 111 -4.70 -10.97 2.10
C PRO A 111 -4.56 -12.40 2.65
N GLY A 112 -3.39 -12.98 2.44
CA GLY A 112 -3.06 -14.35 2.88
C GLY A 112 -2.86 -14.43 4.41
N ALA A 113 -2.55 -15.62 4.92
CA ALA A 113 -2.45 -15.86 6.36
C ALA A 113 -1.49 -14.92 7.11
N HIS A 114 -0.33 -14.62 6.52
CA HIS A 114 0.70 -13.76 7.10
C HIS A 114 0.64 -12.30 6.61
N GLU A 115 -0.37 -11.94 5.83
CA GLU A 115 -0.57 -10.60 5.30
C GLU A 115 -1.79 -9.93 5.94
N PRO A 116 -1.83 -8.59 5.98
CA PRO A 116 -0.83 -7.64 5.47
C PRO A 116 0.45 -7.55 6.31
N VAL A 117 1.63 -7.47 5.66
CA VAL A 117 2.94 -7.32 6.35
C VAL A 117 3.27 -5.84 6.52
N ILE A 118 2.74 -5.22 7.57
CA ILE A 118 2.98 -3.80 7.87
C ILE A 118 4.24 -3.60 8.73
N TYR A 119 4.80 -2.38 8.69
CA TYR A 119 5.88 -2.03 9.61
C TYR A 119 5.33 -1.90 11.04
N PRO A 120 5.94 -2.53 12.07
CA PRO A 120 5.36 -2.60 13.42
C PRO A 120 5.11 -1.24 14.10
N TYR A 121 5.85 -0.20 13.71
CA TYR A 121 5.72 1.16 14.26
C TYR A 121 4.98 2.09 13.31
N SER A 122 4.17 1.56 12.39
CA SER A 122 3.31 2.38 11.55
C SER A 122 2.39 3.22 12.43
N THR A 123 2.25 4.50 12.13
CA THR A 123 1.32 5.41 12.80
C THR A 123 -0.03 5.44 12.09
N LYS A 124 -0.03 5.12 10.79
CA LYS A 124 -1.21 5.11 9.93
C LYS A 124 -1.13 3.99 8.90
N ILE A 125 -2.30 3.47 8.53
CA ILE A 125 -2.48 2.53 7.43
C ILE A 125 -3.38 3.16 6.39
N ILE A 126 -3.01 3.06 5.11
CA ILE A 126 -3.90 3.38 4.00
C ILE A 126 -4.14 2.10 3.20
N LEU A 127 -5.38 1.62 3.23
CA LEU A 127 -5.83 0.48 2.43
C LEU A 127 -6.36 1.00 1.09
N VAL A 128 -5.75 0.54 -0.02
CA VAL A 128 -6.18 0.89 -1.39
C VAL A 128 -6.88 -0.29 -2.05
N MET A 129 -7.99 -0.03 -2.75
CA MET A 129 -8.69 -1.03 -3.58
C MET A 129 -9.28 -0.41 -4.85
N GLY A 130 -9.13 -1.09 -6.00
CA GLY A 130 -9.68 -0.65 -7.28
C GLY A 130 -11.16 -1.01 -7.47
N LEU A 131 -11.95 -0.05 -7.95
CA LEU A 131 -13.39 -0.19 -8.23
C LEU A 131 -13.70 -0.37 -9.72
N TRP A 132 -12.75 -0.14 -10.63
CA TRP A 132 -13.01 -0.20 -12.08
C TRP A 132 -13.33 -1.61 -12.62
N THR A 133 -13.34 -2.63 -11.76
CA THR A 133 -13.74 -4.00 -12.10
C THR A 133 -14.93 -4.48 -11.29
N LEU A 134 -15.71 -3.59 -10.66
CA LEU A 134 -16.98 -4.00 -10.08
C LEU A 134 -17.89 -4.60 -11.16
N GLY A 135 -18.60 -5.67 -10.81
CA GLY A 135 -19.43 -6.46 -11.72
C GLY A 135 -18.68 -7.53 -12.52
N GLU A 136 -17.35 -7.46 -12.61
CA GLU A 136 -16.55 -8.50 -13.29
C GLU A 136 -16.35 -9.74 -12.40
N PRO A 137 -16.14 -10.93 -13.01
CA PRO A 137 -15.90 -12.17 -12.27
C PRO A 137 -14.79 -12.06 -11.23
N ILE A 138 -15.05 -12.51 -10.00
CA ILE A 138 -14.09 -12.53 -8.89
C ILE A 138 -12.69 -13.01 -9.32
N LYS A 139 -12.59 -14.08 -10.11
CA LYS A 139 -11.30 -14.63 -10.57
C LYS A 139 -10.46 -13.69 -11.43
N LYS A 140 -11.09 -12.69 -12.06
CA LYS A 140 -10.41 -11.67 -12.87
C LYS A 140 -10.04 -10.43 -12.07
N THR A 141 -10.60 -10.26 -10.87
CA THR A 141 -10.56 -9.00 -10.13
C THR A 141 -9.78 -9.09 -8.84
N VAL A 142 -9.85 -10.24 -8.15
CA VAL A 142 -9.25 -10.41 -6.81
C VAL A 142 -8.00 -11.28 -6.87
N PHE A 143 -6.88 -10.72 -6.43
CA PHE A 143 -5.69 -11.52 -6.14
C PHE A 143 -5.95 -12.47 -4.97
N ARG A 144 -5.63 -13.76 -5.15
CA ARG A 144 -5.97 -14.88 -4.25
C ARG A 144 -7.47 -15.10 -4.08
N TYR A 145 -8.20 -15.02 -5.19
CA TYR A 145 -9.63 -15.30 -5.18
C TYR A 145 -9.96 -16.73 -4.71
N GLU A 146 -9.07 -17.70 -4.88
CA GLU A 146 -9.29 -19.08 -4.43
C GLU A 146 -9.46 -19.17 -2.91
N GLU A 147 -8.68 -18.40 -2.15
CA GLU A 147 -8.82 -18.29 -0.70
C GLU A 147 -10.12 -17.59 -0.32
N LEU A 148 -10.49 -16.55 -1.09
CA LEU A 148 -11.71 -15.77 -0.90
C LEU A 148 -12.97 -16.62 -1.10
N ILE A 149 -13.08 -17.31 -2.24
CA ILE A 149 -14.25 -18.14 -2.55
C ILE A 149 -14.39 -19.31 -1.59
N LYS A 150 -13.27 -19.90 -1.14
CA LYS A 150 -13.25 -20.94 -0.11
C LYS A 150 -13.75 -20.41 1.24
N ARG A 151 -13.40 -19.16 1.58
CA ARG A 151 -13.76 -18.52 2.85
C ARG A 151 -15.24 -18.18 2.94
N PHE A 152 -15.84 -17.69 1.85
CA PHE A 152 -17.20 -17.13 1.84
C PHE A 152 -18.23 -17.96 1.06
N GLY A 153 -17.81 -19.01 0.35
CA GLY A 153 -18.71 -19.86 -0.44
C GLY A 153 -19.20 -19.21 -1.74
N TRP A 154 -18.57 -18.12 -2.17
CA TRP A 154 -18.86 -17.46 -3.45
C TRP A 154 -18.34 -18.29 -4.63
N ARG A 155 -18.85 -18.03 -5.83
CA ARG A 155 -18.34 -18.64 -7.06
C ARG A 155 -17.32 -17.73 -7.70
N GLU A 156 -16.33 -18.32 -8.35
CA GLU A 156 -15.29 -17.57 -9.06
C GLU A 156 -15.83 -16.70 -10.22
N GLU A 157 -17.02 -17.04 -10.73
CA GLU A 157 -17.75 -16.32 -11.79
C GLU A 157 -18.73 -15.26 -11.26
N ASP A 158 -18.94 -15.17 -9.94
CA ASP A 158 -19.80 -14.13 -9.39
C ASP A 158 -19.17 -12.75 -9.67
N GLY A 159 -20.00 -11.79 -10.08
CA GLY A 159 -19.57 -10.43 -10.29
C GLY A 159 -19.21 -9.77 -8.95
N LEU A 160 -18.00 -9.21 -8.85
CA LEU A 160 -17.55 -8.56 -7.62
C LEU A 160 -18.42 -7.32 -7.33
N THR A 161 -19.20 -7.35 -6.24
CA THR A 161 -20.00 -6.20 -5.78
C THR A 161 -19.26 -5.37 -4.74
N PHE A 162 -19.73 -4.14 -4.50
CA PHE A 162 -19.19 -3.29 -3.43
C PHE A 162 -19.46 -3.88 -2.03
N GLU A 163 -20.57 -4.57 -1.84
CA GLU A 163 -20.88 -5.30 -0.60
C GLU A 163 -19.85 -6.41 -0.34
N MET A 164 -19.50 -7.19 -1.37
CA MET A 164 -18.45 -8.21 -1.29
C MET A 164 -17.09 -7.59 -0.98
N LEU A 165 -16.78 -6.43 -1.57
CA LEU A 165 -15.57 -5.66 -1.28
C LEU A 165 -15.51 -5.21 0.19
N ASN A 166 -16.65 -4.79 0.76
CA ASN A 166 -16.75 -4.47 2.19
C ASN A 166 -16.52 -5.68 3.09
N VAL A 167 -17.01 -6.86 2.68
CA VAL A 167 -16.70 -8.12 3.38
C VAL A 167 -15.20 -8.41 3.34
N ILE A 168 -14.55 -8.23 2.18
CA ILE A 168 -13.09 -8.38 2.03
C ILE A 168 -12.33 -7.43 2.96
N ILE A 169 -12.70 -6.15 3.00
CA ILE A 169 -12.08 -5.15 3.87
C ILE A 169 -12.19 -5.56 5.34
N ARG A 170 -13.40 -5.88 5.79
CA ARG A 170 -13.66 -6.21 7.19
C ARG A 170 -12.96 -7.50 7.61
N ASP A 171 -13.10 -8.58 6.85
CA ASP A 171 -12.55 -9.89 7.22
C ASP A 171 -11.05 -9.99 6.97
N GLY A 172 -10.58 -9.50 5.81
CA GLY A 172 -9.20 -9.64 5.38
C GLY A 172 -8.25 -8.65 6.04
N TYR A 173 -8.71 -7.42 6.30
CA TYR A 173 -7.83 -6.33 6.74
C TYR A 173 -8.17 -5.84 8.15
N MET A 174 -9.39 -5.35 8.39
CA MET A 174 -9.73 -4.74 9.68
C MET A 174 -9.61 -5.74 10.83
N LYS A 175 -10.18 -6.95 10.72
CA LYS A 175 -10.07 -7.98 11.77
C LYS A 175 -8.63 -8.38 12.10
N LYS A 176 -7.71 -8.30 11.13
CA LYS A 176 -6.30 -8.67 11.32
C LYS A 176 -5.47 -7.54 11.92
N LEU A 177 -5.79 -6.30 11.59
CA LEU A 177 -4.96 -5.13 11.90
C LEU A 177 -5.49 -4.30 13.07
N LEU A 178 -6.80 -4.23 13.24
CA LEU A 178 -7.48 -3.45 14.26
C LEU A 178 -7.95 -4.40 15.35
N THR A 179 -7.09 -4.61 16.35
CA THR A 179 -7.37 -5.44 17.52
C THR A 179 -7.61 -4.55 18.74
N GLU A 180 -8.14 -5.11 19.83
CA GLU A 180 -8.29 -4.36 21.09
C GLU A 180 -6.94 -3.80 21.60
N GLU A 181 -5.84 -4.46 21.25
CA GLU A 181 -4.47 -4.08 21.63
C GLU A 181 -3.79 -3.13 20.63
N ASN A 182 -4.38 -2.92 19.44
CA ASN A 182 -3.80 -2.12 18.36
C ASN A 182 -4.85 -1.21 17.70
N SER A 183 -4.88 0.06 18.10
CA SER A 183 -5.78 1.09 17.58
C SER A 183 -5.07 2.02 16.56
N ILE A 184 -4.40 1.43 15.56
CA ILE A 184 -3.76 2.20 14.50
C ILE A 184 -4.81 2.91 13.62
N GLU A 185 -4.54 4.16 13.23
CA GLU A 185 -5.40 4.88 12.30
C GLU A 185 -5.42 4.14 10.95
N MET A 186 -6.61 3.77 10.47
CA MET A 186 -6.78 3.15 9.16
C MET A 186 -7.69 4.02 8.29
N GLN A 187 -7.15 4.46 7.16
CA GLN A 187 -7.89 5.11 6.10
C GLN A 187 -8.12 4.11 4.95
N ILE A 188 -9.32 4.09 4.40
CA ILE A 188 -9.65 3.28 3.22
C ILE A 188 -9.86 4.21 2.04
N LEU A 189 -9.12 3.97 0.97
CA LEU A 189 -9.23 4.67 -0.29
C LEU A 189 -9.60 3.69 -1.40
N PHE A 190 -10.57 4.09 -2.19
CA PHE A 190 -10.95 3.36 -3.38
C PHE A 190 -10.45 4.08 -4.63
N THR A 191 -10.11 3.34 -5.67
CA THR A 191 -9.59 3.89 -6.92
C THR A 191 -10.51 3.63 -8.10
N GLU A 192 -10.83 4.69 -8.84
CA GLU A 192 -11.54 4.65 -10.11
C GLU A 192 -10.60 4.99 -11.26
N LYS A 193 -10.89 4.47 -12.45
CA LYS A 193 -10.20 4.87 -13.68
C LYS A 193 -11.09 5.83 -14.45
N VAL A 194 -10.71 7.10 -14.53
CA VAL A 194 -11.39 8.12 -15.33
C VAL A 194 -10.39 8.61 -16.37
N ASN A 195 -10.72 8.47 -17.66
CA ASN A 195 -9.85 8.86 -18.78
C ASN A 195 -8.43 8.28 -18.73
N GLY A 196 -8.26 7.09 -18.14
CA GLY A 196 -6.96 6.44 -17.99
C GLY A 196 -6.17 6.83 -16.73
N GLU A 197 -6.67 7.80 -15.96
CA GLU A 197 -6.06 8.25 -14.70
C GLU A 197 -6.75 7.64 -13.48
N LEU A 198 -5.99 7.47 -12.39
CA LEU A 198 -6.52 7.01 -11.12
C LEU A 198 -7.09 8.17 -10.31
N HIS A 199 -8.37 8.07 -9.95
CA HIS A 199 -9.04 8.95 -9.01
C HIS A 199 -9.29 8.21 -7.70
N TYR A 200 -8.96 8.84 -6.58
CA TYR A 200 -9.10 8.24 -5.25
C TYR A 200 -10.33 8.84 -4.58
N ILE A 201 -11.21 8.00 -4.07
CA ILE A 201 -12.39 8.40 -3.31
C ILE A 201 -12.36 7.78 -1.91
N GLY A 202 -12.95 8.49 -0.95
CA GLY A 202 -13.02 8.04 0.43
C GLY A 202 -14.03 6.91 0.64
N TYR A 203 -13.96 6.25 1.80
CA TYR A 203 -14.88 5.16 2.15
C TYR A 203 -16.35 5.60 2.15
N GLU A 204 -16.66 6.75 2.76
CA GLU A 204 -18.02 7.30 2.83
C GLU A 204 -18.56 7.66 1.44
N GLU A 205 -17.77 8.39 0.65
CA GLU A 205 -18.11 8.76 -0.74
C GLU A 205 -18.38 7.52 -1.62
N ALA A 206 -17.54 6.47 -1.48
CA ALA A 206 -17.75 5.23 -2.21
C ALA A 206 -19.05 4.51 -1.77
N GLY A 207 -19.38 4.55 -0.48
CA GLY A 207 -20.64 4.02 0.05
C GLY A 207 -21.87 4.71 -0.53
N GLU A 208 -21.84 6.04 -0.61
CA GLU A 208 -22.92 6.84 -1.23
C GLU A 208 -23.08 6.53 -2.73
N LYS A 209 -21.95 6.33 -3.42
CA LYS A 209 -21.94 6.15 -4.88
C LYS A 209 -22.30 4.73 -5.34
N TYR A 210 -21.81 3.71 -4.64
CA TYR A 210 -21.91 2.31 -5.07
C TYR A 210 -22.91 1.48 -4.27
N GLY A 211 -23.50 2.07 -3.22
CA GLY A 211 -24.52 1.44 -2.39
C GLY A 211 -23.93 0.52 -1.33
N LEU A 212 -24.34 0.75 -0.09
CA LEU A 212 -24.32 -0.19 1.03
C LEU A 212 -25.75 -0.48 1.47
#